data_AF-A0A068NQG4-F1
#
_entry.id   AF-A0A068NQG4-F1
#
_cell.length_a   1.000
_cell.length_b   1.000
_cell.length_c   1.000
_cell.angle_alpha   90.00
_cell.angle_beta   90.00
_cell.angle_gamma   90.00
#
_symmetry.space_group_name_H-M   'P 1'
#
loop_
_entity.id
_entity.type
_entity.pdbx_description
1 polymer ?
#
loop_
_entity_poly.entity_id
_entity_poly.type
_entity_poly.pdbx_seq_one_letter_code
_entity_poly.pdbx_strand_id
1 'polypeptide(L)' 'MEEGEYARLQKAAQSEHLAVGEFVRRELRRSCAALDAGPADAKLRALNKALQHDFPSADISQMNEEIEAGYRLGLP' A
#
# COMPACT_ATOMS: atom_id res chain seq x y z
N MET A 1 -5.65 -26.89 -17.86
CA MET A 1 -6.01 -25.46 -18.01
C MET A 1 -7.41 -25.43 -18.56
N GLU A 2 -8.32 -24.72 -17.90
CA GLU A 2 -9.66 -24.53 -18.41
C GLU A 2 -9.62 -23.78 -19.74
N GLU A 3 -10.56 -24.11 -20.62
CA GLU A 3 -10.67 -23.48 -21.93
C GLU A 3 -10.93 -21.96 -21.75
N GLY A 4 -10.01 -21.13 -22.24
CA GLY A 4 -10.04 -19.67 -22.10
C GLY A 4 -9.15 -19.07 -20.99
N GLU A 5 -8.64 -19.87 -20.06
CA GLU A 5 -7.71 -19.40 -19.02
C GLU A 5 -6.40 -18.86 -19.62
N TYR A 6 -5.82 -19.62 -20.56
CA TYR A 6 -4.58 -19.21 -21.24
C TYR A 6 -4.75 -17.93 -22.05
N ALA A 7 -5.90 -17.74 -22.71
CA ALA A 7 -6.18 -16.52 -23.47
C ALA A 7 -6.29 -15.28 -22.56
N ARG A 8 -6.82 -15.43 -21.35
CA ARG A 8 -6.84 -14.37 -20.34
C ARG A 8 -5.43 -14.01 -19.87
N LEU A 9 -4.59 -15.02 -19.59
CA LEU A 9 -3.18 -14.81 -19.23
C LEU A 9 -2.40 -14.13 -20.36
N GLN A 10 -2.66 -14.50 -21.62
CA GLN A 10 -2.02 -13.88 -22.77
C GLN A 10 -2.40 -12.41 -22.92
N LYS A 11 -3.69 -12.06 -22.76
CA LYS A 11 -4.14 -10.65 -22.78
C LYS A 11 -3.49 -9.83 -21.67
N ALA A 12 -3.44 -10.36 -20.45
CA ALA A 12 -2.85 -9.66 -19.31
C ALA A 12 -1.33 -9.45 -19.51
N ALA A 13 -0.61 -10.47 -19.98
CA ALA A 13 0.81 -10.35 -20.30
C ALA A 13 1.06 -9.31 -21.41
N GLN A 14 0.22 -9.27 -22.44
CA GLN A 14 0.31 -8.29 -23.53
C GLN A 14 0.09 -6.85 -23.05
N SER A 15 -0.89 -6.61 -22.16
CA SER A 15 -1.12 -5.25 -21.62
C SER A 15 0.06 -4.70 -20.82
N GLU A 16 0.97 -5.58 -20.39
CA GLU A 16 2.16 -5.23 -19.62
C GLU A 16 3.46 -5.44 -20.41
N HIS A 17 3.37 -5.72 -21.71
CA HIS A 17 4.51 -5.98 -22.59
C HIS A 17 5.44 -7.12 -22.10
N LEU A 18 4.86 -8.14 -21.47
CA LEU A 18 5.59 -9.31 -20.97
C LEU A 18 5.23 -10.57 -21.75
N ALA A 19 6.16 -11.53 -21.75
CA ALA A 19 5.83 -12.91 -22.10
C ALA A 19 4.92 -13.53 -21.03
N VAL A 20 4.02 -14.43 -21.42
CA VAL A 20 3.07 -15.09 -20.49
C VAL A 20 3.79 -15.74 -19.30
N GLY A 21 4.91 -16.42 -19.56
CA GLY A 21 5.71 -17.03 -18.50
C GLY A 21 6.29 -16.03 -17.50
N GLU A 22 6.72 -14.85 -17.96
CA GLU A 22 7.26 -13.83 -17.06
C GLU A 22 6.15 -13.12 -16.29
N PHE A 23 5.01 -12.87 -16.93
CA PHE A 23 3.81 -12.37 -16.26
C PHE A 23 3.41 -13.30 -15.10
N VAL A 24 3.30 -14.60 -15.35
CA VAL A 24 2.95 -15.60 -14.32
C VAL A 24 3.99 -15.62 -13.20
N ARG A 25 5.29 -15.65 -13.51
CA ARG A 25 6.35 -15.61 -12.48
C ARG A 25 6.26 -14.37 -11.61
N ARG A 26 5.97 -13.21 -12.20
CA ARG A 26 5.86 -11.95 -11.47
C ARG A 26 4.63 -11.93 -10.56
N GLU A 27 3.48 -12.39 -11.02
CA GLU A 27 2.27 -12.47 -10.19
C GLU A 27 2.40 -13.50 -9.06
N LEU A 28 3.09 -14.62 -9.31
CA LEU A 28 3.41 -15.58 -8.26
C LEU A 28 4.35 -14.96 -7.20
N ARG A 29 5.40 -14.25 -7.61
CA ARG A 29 6.28 -13.53 -6.66
C ARG A 29 5.51 -12.49 -5.84
N ARG A 30 4.60 -11.73 -6.45
CA ARG A 30 3.74 -10.77 -5.76
C ARG A 30 2.82 -11.45 -4.74
N SER A 31 2.21 -12.57 -5.14
CA SER A 31 1.33 -13.35 -4.27
C SER A 31 2.09 -13.94 -3.09
N CYS A 32 3.26 -14.54 -3.33
CA CYS A 32 4.12 -15.05 -2.25
C CYS A 32 4.55 -13.92 -1.30
N ALA A 33 5.02 -12.78 -1.82
CA ALA A 33 5.38 -11.63 -0.99
C ALA A 33 4.20 -11.05 -0.18
N ALA A 34 2.97 -11.16 -0.69
CA ALA A 34 1.77 -10.76 0.04
C ALA A 34 1.44 -11.75 1.18
N LEU A 35 1.66 -13.04 0.97
CA LEU A 35 1.47 -14.10 1.97
C LEU A 35 2.57 -14.09 3.05
N ASP A 36 3.81 -13.79 2.66
CA ASP A 36 4.98 -13.72 3.56
C ASP A 36 5.08 -12.38 4.32
N ALA A 37 4.27 -11.39 3.95
CA ALA A 37 4.25 -10.10 4.61
C ALA A 37 3.67 -10.24 6.02
N GLY A 38 4.55 -10.20 7.01
CA GLY A 38 4.19 -10.22 8.42
C GLY A 38 3.39 -8.97 8.85
N PRO A 39 2.95 -8.93 10.12
CA PRO A 39 2.11 -7.84 10.66
C PRO A 39 2.72 -6.44 10.48
N ALA A 40 4.05 -6.33 10.44
CA ALA A 40 4.75 -5.07 10.22
C ALA A 40 4.58 -4.55 8.78
N ASP A 41 4.74 -5.41 7.77
CA ASP A 41 4.59 -5.03 6.37
C ASP A 41 3.13 -4.67 6.03
N ALA A 42 2.17 -5.34 6.66
CA ALA A 42 0.76 -4.99 6.54
C ALA A 42 0.49 -3.56 7.06
N LYS A 43 1.05 -3.20 8.23
CA LYS A 43 0.95 -1.84 8.78
C LYS A 43 1.64 -0.80 7.90
N LEU A 44 2.83 -1.10 7.39
CA LEU A 44 3.56 -0.19 6.51
C LEU A 44 2.84 0.04 5.18
N ARG A 45 2.22 -1.00 4.59
CA ARG A 45 1.38 -0.83 3.39
C ARG A 45 0.16 0.02 3.65
N ALA A 46 -0.51 -0.17 4.79
CA ALA A 46 -1.64 0.67 5.18
C ALA A 46 -1.24 2.13 5.39
N LEU A 47 -0.11 2.37 6.06
CA LEU A 47 0.45 3.70 6.26
C LEU A 47 0.81 4.38 4.92
N ASN A 48 1.57 3.69 4.07
CA ASN A 48 1.97 4.22 2.76
C ASN A 48 0.77 4.55 1.87
N LYS A 49 -0.30 3.75 1.93
CA LYS A 49 -1.54 4.04 1.21
C LYS A 49 -2.28 5.25 1.80
N ALA A 50 -2.29 5.41 3.12
CA ALA A 50 -2.85 6.60 3.77
C ALA A 50 -2.08 7.87 3.39
N LEU A 51 -0.74 7.79 3.33
CA LEU A 51 0.13 8.91 2.94
C LEU A 51 -0.03 9.37 1.48
N GLN A 52 -0.64 8.56 0.60
CA GLN A 52 -0.97 8.98 -0.77
C GLN A 52 -2.17 9.92 -0.83
N HIS A 53 -2.94 10.02 0.25
CA HIS A 53 -4.03 10.97 0.36
C HIS A 53 -3.53 12.24 1.05
N ASP A 54 -3.62 13.36 0.35
CA ASP A 54 -3.38 14.68 0.94
C ASP A 54 -4.73 15.21 1.45
N PHE A 55 -4.97 15.02 2.75
CA PHE A 55 -6.10 15.65 3.43
C PHE A 55 -5.57 16.90 4.13
N PRO A 56 -6.34 18.02 4.14
CA PRO A 56 -5.96 19.19 4.91
C PRO A 56 -5.99 18.83 6.40
N SER A 57 -4.84 18.39 6.90
CA SER A 57 -4.53 18.22 8.31
C SER A 57 -4.02 19.55 8.83
N ALA A 58 -4.38 19.90 10.07
CA ALA A 58 -3.71 20.99 10.75
C ALA A 58 -2.20 20.70 10.86
N ASP A 59 -1.39 21.76 10.94
CA ASP A 59 0.06 21.63 11.11
C ASP A 59 0.34 20.93 12.45
N ILE A 60 0.95 19.73 12.37
CA ILE A 60 1.24 18.92 13.55
C ILE A 60 2.17 19.64 14.54
N SER A 61 3.04 20.52 14.03
CA SER A 61 3.95 21.33 14.86
C SER A 61 3.14 22.32 15.68
N GLN A 62 2.21 23.04 15.03
CA GLN A 62 1.30 23.96 15.71
C GLN A 62 0.43 23.23 16.74
N MET A 63 -0.14 22.08 16.37
CA MET A 63 -0.98 21.29 17.29
C MET A 63 -0.22 20.86 18.54
N ASN A 64 1.04 20.42 18.38
CA ASN A 64 1.87 20.05 19.52
C ASN A 64 2.21 21.25 20.40
N GLU A 65 2.50 22.41 19.81
CA GLU A 65 2.73 23.65 20.56
C GLU A 65 1.51 24.07 21.38
N GLU A 66 0.31 23.97 20.80
CA GLU A 66 -0.96 24.28 21.47
C GLU A 66 -1.24 23.31 22.63
N ILE A 67 -1.02 22.00 22.44
CA ILE A 67 -1.16 20.97 23.49
C ILE A 67 -0.21 21.28 24.66
N GLU A 68 1.06 21.52 24.35
CA GLU A 68 2.08 21.82 25.36
C GLU A 68 1.82 23.15 26.07
N ALA A 69 1.27 24.14 25.36
CA ALA A 69 0.82 25.39 25.96
C ALA A 69 -0.35 25.17 26.93
N GLY A 70 -1.31 24.30 26.57
CA GLY A 70 -2.41 23.89 27.44
C GLY A 70 -1.94 23.28 28.75
N TYR A 71 -1.00 22.33 28.70
CA TYR A 71 -0.40 21.73 29.90
C TYR A 71 0.33 22.77 30.77
N ARG A 72 1.05 23.72 30.17
CA ARG A 72 1.74 24.80 30.91
C ARG A 72 0.80 25.81 31.53
N LEU A 73 -0.33 26.09 30.88
CA LEU A 73 -1.33 27.06 31.37
C LEU A 73 -2.24 26.47 32.46
N GLY A 74 -2.14 25.18 32.77
CA GLY A 74 -2.93 24.54 33.81
C GLY A 74 -4.44 24.54 33.50
N LEU A 75 -4.81 24.64 32.21
CA LEU A 75 -6.16 24.31 31.78
C LEU A 75 -6.38 22.81 32.06
N PRO A 76 -7.54 22.43 32.64
CA PRO A 76 -7.80 21.05 33.08
C PRO A 76 -7.65 20.03 31.96
#